data_AF-A0A934HJ46-F1
#
_entry.id   AF-A0A934HJ46-F1
#
_cell.length_a   1.000
_cell.length_b   1.000
_cell.length_c   1.000
_cell.angle_alpha   90.00
_cell.angle_beta   90.00
_cell.angle_gamma   90.00
#
_symmetry.space_group_name_H-M   'P 1'
#
loop_
_entity.id
_entity.type
_entity.pdbx_description
1 polymer ?
#
loop_
_entity_poly.entity_id
_entity_poly.type
_entity_poly.pdbx_seq_one_letter_code
_entity_poly.pdbx_strand_id
1 'polypeptide(L)' 'MQKFMTVKEVAIVFRRSHDTIYCWILEGNTFKSIVKVKDGYLIPEDEIKRVIEEGRIRGQTL' A
#
# COMPACT_ATOMS: atom_id res chain seq x y z
N MET A 1 -11.53 -3.86 -14.83
CA MET A 1 -10.34 -4.71 -14.59
C MET A 1 -9.68 -4.23 -13.32
N GLN A 2 -9.44 -5.13 -12.36
CA GLN A 2 -8.78 -4.76 -11.10
C GLN A 2 -7.27 -4.68 -11.33
N LYS A 3 -6.69 -3.50 -11.10
CA LYS A 3 -5.26 -3.28 -11.27
C LYS A 3 -4.55 -3.57 -9.94
N PHE A 4 -3.45 -4.29 -10.01
CA PHE A 4 -2.60 -4.60 -8.87
C PHE A 4 -1.27 -3.88 -9.04
N MET A 5 -0.71 -3.40 -7.94
CA MET A 5 0.59 -2.73 -7.90
C MET A 5 1.52 -3.52 -7.01
N THR A 6 2.78 -3.58 -7.41
CA THR A 6 3.84 -4.16 -6.58
C THR A 6 4.21 -3.22 -5.44
N VAL A 7 4.83 -3.75 -4.39
CA VAL A 7 5.41 -2.94 -3.29
C VAL A 7 6.29 -1.79 -3.83
N LYS A 8 7.01 -2.02 -4.94
CA LYS A 8 7.86 -1.00 -5.58
C LYS A 8 7.06 0.17 -6.14
N GLU A 9 6.00 -0.13 -6.87
CA GLU A 9 5.13 0.91 -7.42
C GLU A 9 4.38 1.66 -6.31
N VAL A 10 3.92 0.94 -5.28
CA VAL A 10 3.27 1.53 -4.11
C VAL A 10 4.21 2.49 -3.39
N ALA A 11 5.47 2.11 -3.19
CA ALA A 11 6.49 2.97 -2.57
C ALA A 11 6.66 4.30 -3.33
N ILE A 12 6.62 4.27 -4.67
CA ILE A 12 6.67 5.48 -5.50
C ILE A 12 5.43 6.35 -5.28
N VAL A 13 4.23 5.76 -5.23
CA VAL A 13 2.97 6.48 -5.00
C VAL A 13 2.97 7.20 -3.66
N PHE A 14 3.39 6.50 -2.60
CA PHE A 14 3.45 7.07 -1.25
C PHE A 14 4.71 7.89 -0.99
N ARG A 15 5.66 7.97 -1.94
CA ARG A 15 6.98 8.60 -1.78
C ARG A 15 7.73 8.10 -0.53
N ARG A 16 7.60 6.80 -0.25
CA ARG A 16 8.26 6.11 0.86
C ARG A 16 9.20 5.03 0.35
N SER A 17 10.03 4.49 1.23
CA SER A 17 10.93 3.38 0.89
C SER A 17 10.16 2.07 0.80
N HIS A 18 10.66 1.12 0.00
CA HIS A 18 10.09 -0.23 -0.09
C HIS A 18 9.95 -0.90 1.29
N ASP A 19 10.96 -0.71 2.14
CA ASP A 19 11.00 -1.23 3.51
C ASP A 19 9.83 -0.71 4.35
N THR A 20 9.52 0.58 4.25
CA THR A 20 8.37 1.19 4.92
C THR A 20 7.06 0.53 4.49
N ILE A 21 6.88 0.28 3.19
CA ILE A 21 5.68 -0.39 2.68
C ILE A 21 5.62 -1.85 3.18
N TYR A 22 6.76 -2.55 3.23
CA TYR A 22 6.84 -3.89 3.83
C TYR A 22 6.44 -3.87 5.31
N CYS A 23 6.93 -2.92 6.10
CA CYS A 23 6.51 -2.75 7.50
C CYS A 23 5.00 -2.54 7.61
N TRP A 24 4.41 -1.66 6.79
CA TRP A 24 2.96 -1.43 6.80
C TRP A 24 2.15 -2.68 6.48
N ILE A 25 2.65 -3.52 5.56
CA ILE A 25 2.05 -4.81 5.23
C ILE A 25 2.15 -5.77 6.42
N LEU A 26 3.32 -5.86 7.05
CA LEU A 26 3.59 -6.76 8.17
C LEU A 26 2.83 -6.34 9.45
N GLU A 27 2.66 -5.04 9.68
CA GLU A 27 1.86 -4.49 10.77
C GLU A 27 0.35 -4.73 10.57
N GLY A 28 -0.09 -4.99 9.33
CA GLY A 28 -1.47 -5.42 9.01
C GLY A 28 -2.56 -4.36 9.16
N ASN A 29 -2.22 -3.13 9.55
CA ASN A 29 -3.20 -2.07 9.83
C ASN A 29 -3.43 -1.10 8.65
N THR A 30 -2.51 -1.05 7.69
CA THR A 30 -2.60 -0.10 6.57
C THR A 30 -3.42 -0.66 5.42
N PHE A 31 -3.04 -1.84 4.91
CA PHE A 31 -3.71 -2.50 3.80
C PHE A 31 -4.59 -3.64 4.36
N LYS A 32 -5.89 -3.59 4.06
CA LYS A 32 -6.88 -4.60 4.43
C LYS A 32 -6.91 -5.76 3.44
N SER A 33 -6.55 -5.51 2.18
CA SER A 33 -6.51 -6.54 1.15
C SER A 33 -5.16 -6.54 0.44
N ILE A 34 -4.42 -7.64 0.58
CA ILE A 34 -3.14 -7.85 -0.08
C ILE A 34 -3.08 -9.29 -0.60
N VAL A 35 -2.40 -9.46 -1.73
CA VAL A 35 -2.15 -10.78 -2.31
C VAL A 35 -0.69 -11.11 -2.12
N LYS A 36 -0.41 -12.10 -1.26
CA LYS A 36 0.94 -12.64 -1.14
C LYS A 36 1.26 -13.51 -2.35
N VAL A 37 2.35 -13.19 -3.03
CA VAL A 37 2.88 -13.96 -4.17
C VAL A 37 4.26 -14.50 -3.82
N LYS A 38 4.81 -15.35 -4.69
CA LYS A 38 6.10 -16.01 -4.46
C LYS A 38 7.26 -15.01 -4.27
N ASP A 39 7.17 -13.84 -4.91
CA ASP A 39 8.19 -12.78 -4.95
C ASP A 39 7.78 -11.51 -4.18
N GLY A 40 6.92 -11.64 -3.15
CA GLY A 40 6.51 -10.52 -2.29
C GLY A 40 5.00 -10.32 -2.24
N TYR A 41 4.56 -9.07 -2.35
CA TYR A 41 3.17 -8.67 -2.15
C TYR A 41 2.65 -7.82 -3.31
N LEU A 42 1.40 -8.10 -3.70
CA LEU A 42 0.63 -7.30 -4.63
C LEU A 42 -0.51 -6.62 -3.88
N ILE A 43 -0.66 -5.33 -4.12
CA ILE A 43 -1.65 -4.50 -3.46
C ILE A 43 -2.64 -4.03 -4.53
N PRO A 44 -3.95 -4.25 -4.35
CA PRO A 44 -4.96 -3.72 -5.27
C PRO A 44 -4.92 -2.19 -5.32
N GLU A 45 -5.15 -1.60 -6.50
CA GLU A 45 -5.20 -0.14 -6.64
C GLU A 45 -6.31 0.49 -5.76
N ASP A 46 -7.41 -0.23 -5.56
CA ASP A 46 -8.51 0.17 -4.69
C ASP A 46 -8.05 0.39 -3.24
N GLU A 47 -7.19 -0.50 -2.73
CA GLU A 47 -6.62 -0.38 -1.40
C GLU A 47 -5.68 0.81 -1.28
N ILE A 48 -4.89 1.07 -2.32
CA ILE A 48 -3.98 2.23 -2.38
C ILE A 48 -4.80 3.52 -2.30
N LYS A 49 -5.87 3.62 -3.10
CA LYS A 49 -6.79 4.77 -3.08
C LYS A 49 -7.43 4.94 -1.70
N ARG A 50 -7.93 3.85 -1.11
CA ARG A 50 -8.52 3.87 0.24
C ARG A 50 -7.55 4.43 1.27
N VAL A 51 -6.30 3.96 1.27
CA VAL A 51 -5.27 4.43 2.21
C VAL A 51 -4.91 5.90 1.98
N ILE A 52 -4.81 6.34 0.72
CA ILE A 52 -4.59 7.76 0.38
C ILE A 52 -5.75 8.62 0.89
N GLU A 53 -6.99 8.18 0.68
CA GLU A 53 -8.19 8.88 1.15
C GLU A 53 -8.27 8.89 2.68
N GLU A 54 -8.02 7.77 3.37
CA GLU A 54 -7.98 7.70 4.83
C GLU A 54 -6.87 8.61 5.40
N GLY A 55 -5.69 8.64 4.80
CA GLY A 55 -4.58 9.52 5.18
C GLY A 55 -4.94 11.00 5.01
N ARG A 56 -5.62 11.34 3.90
CA ARG A 56 -6.10 12.71 3.62
C ARG A 56 -7.17 13.17 4.60
N ILE A 57 -8.12 12.29 4.96
CA ILE A 57 -9.19 12.59 5.93
C ILE A 57 -8.62 12.78 7.33
N ARG A 58 -7.55 12.06 7.68
CA ARG A 58 -6.90 12.16 8.99
C ARG A 58 -5.95 13.34 9.15
N GLY A 59 -5.73 14.15 8.11
CA GLY A 59 -4.87 15.33 8.18
C GLY A 59 -3.39 15.03 8.49
N GLN A 60 -2.98 13.76 8.43
CA GLN A 60 -1.58 13.38 8.57
C GLN A 60 -0.94 13.47 7.19
N THR A 61 -0.01 14.42 7.04
CA THR A 61 0.91 14.47 5.91
C THR A 61 1.73 13.18 5.91
N LEU A 62 1.29 12.21 5.10
CA LEU A 62 2.02 10.96 4.82
C LEU A 62 3.32 11.22 4.08
#